data_AF-A0A7C7PYP4-F1
#
_entry.id   AF-A0A7C7PYP4-F1
#
_cell.length_a   1.000
_cell.length_b   1.000
_cell.length_c   1.000
_cell.angle_alpha   90.00
_cell.angle_beta   90.00
_cell.angle_gamma   90.00
#
_symmetry.space_group_name_H-M   'P 1'
#
loop_
_entity.id
_entity.type
_entity.pdbx_description
1 polymer ?
#
loop_
_entity_poly.entity_id
_entity_poly.type
_entity_poly.pdbx_seq_one_letter_code
_entity_poly.pdbx_strand_id
1 'polypeptide(L)'
;MSWAAVYEIAEPDLLEEIESVSARISLPEILKGEMENFSGAQLRPSEKSRVRYIDPTYCLEENIYYEKEEGNWEVLYPKGYCFNPIDYVPYDPPPMVVFNPCREEEREWVRKFLKEKRALLIASGCSIREVRKQNWDVPIYYLFPYLKEKLRLQHTISLISVDRERRAIKVEEIKVDTARGEGRASGKGEEGSR
;
A
#
# COMPACT_ATOMS: atom_id res chain seq x y z
N MET A 1 -50.17 -37.20 23.06
CA MET A 1 -48.89 -36.47 23.17
C MET A 1 -47.85 -37.24 22.36
N SER A 2 -47.50 -36.76 21.17
CA SER A 2 -46.46 -37.34 20.32
C SER A 2 -45.09 -36.81 20.74
N TRP A 3 -44.16 -37.72 21.04
CA TRP A 3 -42.78 -37.39 21.35
C TRP A 3 -42.05 -37.01 20.06
N ALA A 4 -41.37 -35.86 20.03
CA ALA A 4 -40.49 -35.50 18.93
C ALA A 4 -39.26 -36.42 18.98
N ALA A 5 -38.98 -37.12 17.87
CA ALA A 5 -37.76 -37.91 17.74
C ALA A 5 -36.56 -36.97 17.63
N VAL A 6 -35.63 -37.07 18.58
CA VAL A 6 -34.33 -36.42 18.51
C VAL A 6 -33.44 -37.34 17.68
N TYR A 7 -33.01 -36.89 16.51
CA TYR A 7 -32.00 -37.58 15.71
C TYR A 7 -30.62 -37.02 16.08
N GLU A 8 -29.66 -37.93 16.24
CA GLU A 8 -28.26 -37.58 16.43
C GLU A 8 -27.72 -37.02 15.11
N ILE A 9 -27.30 -35.76 15.11
CA ILE A 9 -26.56 -35.19 13.99
C ILE A 9 -25.11 -35.65 14.19
N ALA A 10 -24.72 -36.73 13.52
CA ALA A 10 -23.31 -37.07 13.36
C ALA A 10 -22.72 -36.11 12.32
N GLU A 11 -22.07 -35.04 12.77
CA GLU A 11 -21.28 -34.19 11.88
C GLU A 11 -20.17 -35.07 11.27
N PRO A 12 -19.93 -34.99 9.95
CA PRO A 12 -18.77 -35.64 9.36
C PRO A 12 -17.51 -35.15 10.07
N ASP A 13 -16.51 -36.03 10.21
CA ASP A 13 -15.25 -35.67 10.84
C ASP A 13 -14.60 -34.53 10.05
N LEU A 14 -14.41 -33.39 10.72
CA LEU A 14 -13.82 -32.19 10.15
C LEU A 14 -12.45 -32.49 9.53
N LEU A 15 -11.67 -33.41 10.10
CA LEU A 15 -10.38 -33.81 9.53
C LEU A 15 -10.56 -34.54 8.21
N GLU A 16 -11.51 -35.47 8.12
CA GLU A 16 -11.79 -36.23 6.89
C GLU A 16 -12.29 -35.30 5.76
N GLU A 17 -13.09 -34.28 6.11
CA GLU A 17 -13.52 -33.26 5.16
C GLU A 17 -12.34 -32.42 4.64
N ILE A 18 -11.47 -31.93 5.54
CA ILE A 18 -10.26 -31.17 5.19
C ILE A 18 -9.31 -32.02 4.31
N GLU A 19 -9.10 -33.29 4.67
CA GLU A 19 -8.25 -34.22 3.92
C GLU A 19 -8.79 -34.46 2.51
N SER A 20 -10.11 -34.69 2.38
CA SER A 20 -10.76 -34.93 1.08
C SER A 20 -10.67 -33.72 0.13
N VAL A 21 -10.72 -32.50 0.66
CA VAL A 21 -10.56 -31.26 -0.09
C VAL A 21 -9.10 -31.09 -0.51
N SER A 22 -8.15 -31.36 0.39
CA SER A 22 -6.70 -31.27 0.10
C SER A 22 -6.24 -32.28 -0.97
N ALA A 23 -6.89 -33.45 -1.05
CA ALA A 23 -6.59 -34.47 -2.06
C ALA A 23 -7.15 -34.11 -3.45
N ARG A 24 -8.20 -33.28 -3.51
CA ARG A 24 -8.85 -32.85 -4.77
C ARG A 24 -8.28 -31.54 -5.31
N ILE A 25 -7.68 -30.75 -4.45
CA ILE A 25 -7.24 -29.38 -4.73
C ILE A 25 -5.80 -29.19 -4.25
N SER A 26 -4.90 -28.79 -5.15
CA SER A 26 -3.56 -28.34 -4.77
C SER A 26 -3.63 -26.96 -4.10
N LEU A 27 -3.95 -26.94 -2.80
CA LEU A 27 -3.97 -25.73 -1.97
C LEU A 27 -2.69 -24.88 -2.12
N PRO A 28 -1.47 -25.46 -2.18
CA PRO A 28 -0.25 -24.67 -2.36
C PRO A 28 -0.21 -23.92 -3.70
N GLU A 29 -0.70 -24.53 -4.78
CA GLU A 29 -0.73 -23.89 -6.10
C GLU A 29 -1.76 -22.76 -6.18
N ILE A 30 -2.93 -22.95 -5.56
CA ILE A 30 -3.96 -21.91 -5.47
C ILE A 30 -3.43 -20.73 -4.66
N LEU A 31 -2.91 -20.98 -3.46
CA LEU A 31 -2.35 -19.94 -2.60
C LEU A 31 -1.20 -19.21 -3.32
N LYS A 32 -0.33 -19.93 -4.02
CA LYS A 32 0.72 -19.32 -4.85
C LYS A 32 0.14 -18.43 -5.94
N GLY A 33 -0.88 -18.90 -6.66
CA GLY A 33 -1.56 -18.12 -7.70
C GLY A 33 -2.25 -16.86 -7.16
N GLU A 34 -2.94 -16.96 -6.02
CA GLU A 34 -3.55 -15.83 -5.33
C GLU A 34 -2.49 -14.81 -4.89
N MET A 35 -1.38 -15.27 -4.32
CA MET A 35 -0.25 -14.42 -3.97
C MET A 35 0.35 -13.74 -5.21
N GLU A 36 0.54 -14.45 -6.31
CA GLU A 36 1.08 -13.87 -7.55
C GLU A 36 0.17 -12.78 -8.15
N ASN A 37 -1.15 -12.90 -7.94
CA ASN A 37 -2.15 -11.95 -8.40
C ASN A 37 -2.41 -10.79 -7.41
N PHE A 38 -1.96 -10.89 -6.17
CA PHE A 38 -2.08 -9.82 -5.18
C PHE A 38 -1.44 -8.52 -5.69
N SER A 39 -2.14 -7.40 -5.58
CA SER A 39 -1.73 -6.11 -6.17
C SER A 39 -1.75 -4.92 -5.22
N GLY A 40 -2.05 -5.15 -3.93
CA GLY A 40 -2.28 -4.09 -2.95
C GLY A 40 -3.51 -3.23 -3.29
N ALA A 41 -3.72 -2.17 -2.51
CA ALA A 41 -4.81 -1.23 -2.74
C ALA A 41 -4.56 -0.40 -4.01
N GLN A 42 -5.63 -0.18 -4.78
CA GLN A 42 -5.56 0.58 -6.02
C GLN A 42 -5.84 2.07 -5.79
N LEU A 43 -5.04 2.90 -6.47
CA LEU A 43 -5.17 4.35 -6.59
C LEU A 43 -5.25 4.77 -8.06
N ARG A 44 -5.85 5.94 -8.32
CA ARG A 44 -5.98 6.52 -9.67
C ARG A 44 -4.74 7.36 -10.03
N PRO A 45 -4.40 7.60 -11.30
CA PRO A 45 -3.36 8.57 -11.62
C PRO A 45 -3.82 9.98 -11.24
N SER A 46 -2.89 10.84 -10.83
CA SER A 46 -3.19 12.21 -10.43
C SER A 46 -3.28 13.10 -11.66
N GLU A 47 -4.39 13.81 -11.81
CA GLU A 47 -4.62 14.74 -12.92
C GLU A 47 -3.93 16.09 -12.71
N LYS A 48 -3.57 16.41 -11.45
CA LYS A 48 -2.93 17.67 -11.06
C LYS A 48 -2.01 17.47 -9.87
N SER A 49 -0.86 18.13 -9.90
CA SER A 49 0.05 18.13 -8.76
C SER A 49 -0.57 18.91 -7.60
N ARG A 50 -0.46 18.38 -6.39
CA ARG A 50 -0.97 19.05 -5.18
C ARG A 50 -0.22 18.59 -3.95
N VAL A 51 -0.19 19.46 -2.95
CA VAL A 51 0.41 19.16 -1.64
C VAL A 51 -0.69 19.22 -0.59
N ARG A 52 -0.67 18.26 0.33
CA ARG A 52 -1.49 18.28 1.56
C ARG A 52 -0.65 17.88 2.76
N TYR A 53 -1.14 18.28 3.92
CA TYR A 53 -0.53 17.98 5.21
C TYR A 53 -1.53 17.20 6.05
N ILE A 54 -1.04 16.19 6.74
CA ILE A 54 -1.81 15.31 7.61
C ILE A 54 -1.22 15.42 9.00
N ASP A 55 -2.05 15.76 9.98
CA ASP A 55 -1.67 15.73 11.39
C ASP A 55 -1.60 14.27 11.86
N PRO A 56 -0.42 13.77 12.27
CA PRO A 56 -0.26 12.40 12.76
C PRO A 56 -0.54 12.28 14.26
N THR A 57 -1.02 13.34 14.93
CA THR A 57 -1.37 13.30 16.35
C THR A 57 -2.38 12.19 16.61
N TYR A 58 -2.03 11.32 17.55
CA TYR A 58 -2.86 10.19 17.96
C TYR A 58 -3.21 10.32 19.43
N CYS A 59 -4.47 10.08 19.76
CA CYS A 59 -4.99 10.09 21.12
C CYS A 59 -5.39 8.67 21.52
N LEU A 60 -4.97 8.23 22.70
CA LEU A 60 -5.26 6.91 23.22
C LEU A 60 -6.76 6.75 23.52
N GLU A 61 -7.38 5.69 23.03
CA GLU A 61 -8.80 5.37 23.29
C GLU A 61 -9.00 4.64 24.63
N GLU A 62 -7.92 4.09 25.16
CA GLU A 62 -7.84 3.30 26.39
C GLU A 62 -6.54 3.58 27.15
N ASN A 63 -6.47 3.14 28.40
CA ASN A 63 -5.24 3.23 29.19
C ASN A 63 -4.22 2.22 28.65
N ILE A 64 -2.95 2.63 28.57
CA ILE A 64 -1.83 1.71 28.37
C ILE A 64 -1.23 1.41 29.73
N TYR A 65 -1.14 0.12 30.07
CA TYR A 65 -0.60 -0.35 31.33
C TYR A 65 0.83 -0.89 31.14
N TYR A 66 1.60 -0.85 32.21
CA TYR A 66 2.89 -1.55 32.30
C TYR A 66 2.93 -2.33 33.60
N GLU A 67 3.67 -3.44 33.59
CA GLU A 67 3.91 -4.24 34.77
C GLU A 67 5.09 -3.63 35.54
N LYS A 68 4.84 -3.17 36.77
CA LYS A 68 5.86 -2.57 37.64
C LYS A 68 6.57 -3.63 38.47
N GLU A 69 5.78 -4.57 38.98
CA GLU A 69 6.19 -5.75 39.74
C GLU A 69 5.29 -6.92 39.31
N GLU A 70 5.71 -8.15 39.55
CA GLU A 70 4.98 -9.35 39.11
C GLU A 70 3.52 -9.33 39.60
N GLY A 71 2.58 -9.28 38.65
CA GLY A 71 1.14 -9.21 38.94
C GLY A 71 0.61 -7.82 39.33
N ASN A 72 1.45 -6.79 39.38
CA ASN A 72 1.07 -5.41 39.68
C ASN A 72 1.19 -4.50 38.44
N TRP A 73 0.04 -4.07 37.93
CA TRP A 73 -0.07 -3.26 36.73
C TRP A 73 -0.42 -1.81 37.08
N GLU A 74 0.38 -0.87 36.60
CA GLU A 74 0.13 0.56 36.73
C GLU A 74 -0.17 1.18 35.35
N VAL A 75 -0.90 2.29 35.32
CA VAL A 75 -1.16 3.04 34.08
C VAL A 75 0.13 3.75 33.65
N LEU A 76 0.68 3.37 32.50
CA LEU A 76 1.80 4.05 31.87
C LEU A 76 1.34 5.33 31.17
N TYR A 77 0.26 5.23 30.38
CA TYR A 77 -0.37 6.36 29.71
C TYR A 77 -1.88 6.30 29.87
N PRO A 78 -2.51 7.40 30.34
CA PRO A 78 -3.95 7.43 30.51
C PRO A 78 -4.67 7.55 29.17
N LYS A 79 -5.89 7.01 29.11
CA LYS A 79 -6.87 7.28 28.05
C LYS A 79 -6.99 8.79 27.81
N GLY A 80 -7.05 9.18 26.55
CA GLY A 80 -7.12 10.57 26.13
C GLY A 80 -5.76 11.28 26.07
N TYR A 81 -4.66 10.63 26.47
CA TYR A 81 -3.33 11.15 26.20
C TYR A 81 -3.10 11.23 24.69
N CYS A 82 -2.76 12.42 24.21
CA CYS A 82 -2.50 12.70 22.80
C CYS A 82 -1.01 13.01 22.60
N PHE A 83 -0.43 12.45 21.54
CA PHE A 83 0.95 12.73 21.18
C PHE A 83 1.14 12.75 19.66
N ASN A 84 2.09 13.56 19.21
CA ASN A 84 2.53 13.58 17.82
C ASN A 84 3.83 12.77 17.70
N PRO A 85 3.84 11.65 16.95
CA PRO A 85 5.03 10.79 16.84
C PRO A 85 6.29 11.52 16.35
N ILE A 86 6.15 12.61 15.58
CA ILE A 86 7.28 13.38 15.05
C ILE A 86 8.10 14.02 16.18
N ASP A 87 7.48 14.31 17.33
CA ASP A 87 8.16 14.92 18.47
C ASP A 87 9.13 13.93 19.16
N TYR A 88 8.96 12.62 18.94
CA TYR A 88 9.68 11.56 19.65
C TYR A 88 10.70 10.81 18.78
N VAL A 89 10.64 10.95 17.45
CA VAL A 89 11.56 10.27 16.52
C VAL A 89 12.64 11.25 16.06
N PRO A 90 13.91 11.10 16.47
CA PRO A 90 14.95 12.14 16.27
C PRO A 90 15.44 12.29 14.81
N TYR A 91 15.05 11.38 13.92
CA TYR A 91 15.43 11.39 12.51
C TYR A 91 14.20 11.23 11.61
N ASP A 92 14.28 11.78 10.39
CA ASP A 92 13.22 11.60 9.43
C ASP A 92 13.35 10.23 8.75
N PRO A 93 12.24 9.46 8.67
CA PRO A 93 12.25 8.24 7.88
C PRO A 93 12.48 8.59 6.39
N PRO A 94 13.03 7.65 5.60
CA PRO A 94 13.11 7.84 4.16
C PRO A 94 11.74 8.18 3.57
N PRO A 95 11.67 9.07 2.57
CA PRO A 95 10.41 9.37 1.92
C PRO A 95 9.85 8.12 1.25
N MET A 96 8.53 8.01 1.23
CA MET A 96 7.84 6.91 0.56
C MET A 96 7.27 7.37 -0.77
N VAL A 97 7.40 6.55 -1.80
CA VAL A 97 6.83 6.82 -3.13
C VAL A 97 5.79 5.76 -3.42
N VAL A 98 4.52 6.17 -3.41
CA VAL A 98 3.40 5.33 -3.80
C VAL A 98 3.09 5.57 -5.27
N PHE A 99 3.23 4.53 -6.08
CA PHE A 99 3.04 4.60 -7.53
C PHE A 99 2.43 3.29 -8.05
N ASN A 100 2.01 3.27 -9.30
CA ASN A 100 1.58 2.07 -9.99
C ASN A 100 2.72 1.59 -10.92
N PRO A 101 3.46 0.53 -10.54
CA PRO A 101 4.54 0.01 -11.38
C PRO A 101 4.05 -0.52 -12.73
N CYS A 102 2.78 -0.83 -12.91
CA CYS A 102 2.26 -1.28 -14.20
C CYS A 102 2.10 -0.11 -15.21
N ARG A 103 2.16 1.16 -14.78
CA ARG A 103 2.14 2.34 -15.68
C ARG A 103 3.55 2.79 -16.03
N GLU A 104 3.84 2.88 -17.31
CA GLU A 104 5.18 3.16 -17.81
C GLU A 104 5.69 4.53 -17.41
N GLU A 105 4.85 5.55 -17.53
CA GLU A 105 5.18 6.94 -17.21
C GLU A 105 5.54 7.07 -15.72
N GLU A 106 4.81 6.36 -14.85
CA GLU A 106 5.11 6.36 -13.42
C GLU A 106 6.41 5.60 -13.12
N ARG A 107 6.66 4.46 -13.77
CA ARG A 107 7.95 3.73 -13.62
C ARG A 107 9.13 4.60 -14.01
N GLU A 108 9.05 5.27 -15.16
CA GLU A 108 10.11 6.15 -15.65
C GLU A 108 10.37 7.31 -14.69
N TRP A 109 9.30 7.94 -14.21
CA TRP A 109 9.41 9.01 -13.23
C TRP A 109 10.11 8.53 -11.95
N VAL A 110 9.70 7.37 -11.40
CA VAL A 110 10.29 6.82 -10.17
C VAL A 110 11.75 6.44 -10.38
N ARG A 111 12.11 5.81 -11.51
CA ARG A 111 13.51 5.50 -11.82
C ARG A 111 14.37 6.75 -11.91
N LYS A 112 13.87 7.83 -12.50
CA LYS A 112 14.58 9.12 -12.52
C LYS A 112 14.75 9.67 -11.11
N PHE A 113 13.69 9.66 -10.31
CA PHE A 113 13.71 10.11 -8.91
C PHE A 113 14.75 9.35 -8.08
N LEU A 114 14.86 8.03 -8.27
CA LEU A 114 15.79 7.18 -7.52
C LEU A 114 17.27 7.40 -7.85
N LYS A 115 17.59 7.99 -9.00
CA LYS A 115 18.98 8.38 -9.33
C LYS A 115 19.51 9.47 -8.41
N GLU A 116 18.62 10.32 -7.91
CA GLU A 116 18.98 11.49 -7.11
C GLU A 116 18.67 11.29 -5.62
N LYS A 117 17.61 10.52 -5.30
CA LYS A 117 17.09 10.38 -3.93
C LYS A 117 16.79 8.93 -3.58
N ARG A 118 17.12 8.52 -2.36
CA ARG A 118 16.65 7.23 -1.82
C ARG A 118 15.21 7.37 -1.34
N ALA A 119 14.39 6.35 -1.60
CA ALA A 119 13.02 6.27 -1.12
C ALA A 119 12.58 4.83 -0.94
N LEU A 120 11.57 4.64 -0.08
CA LEU A 120 10.84 3.39 0.04
C LEU A 120 9.76 3.35 -1.04
N LEU A 121 9.79 2.33 -1.88
CA LEU A 121 8.83 2.17 -2.97
C LEU A 121 7.60 1.37 -2.54
N ILE A 122 6.41 1.87 -2.86
CA ILE A 122 5.13 1.21 -2.55
C ILE A 122 4.28 1.10 -3.83
N ALA A 123 3.98 -0.13 -4.24
CA ALA A 123 3.13 -0.45 -5.37
C ALA A 123 1.64 -0.32 -5.03
N SER A 124 0.91 0.32 -5.94
CA SER A 124 -0.56 0.42 -5.94
C SER A 124 -1.14 -0.19 -7.20
N GLY A 125 -1.91 -1.27 -7.07
CA GLY A 125 -2.74 -1.84 -8.13
C GLY A 125 -1.98 -2.56 -9.25
N CYS A 126 -0.75 -2.99 -9.01
CA CYS A 126 0.04 -3.82 -9.94
C CYS A 126 0.38 -5.13 -9.23
N SER A 127 0.17 -6.27 -9.88
CA SER A 127 0.30 -7.57 -9.20
C SER A 127 1.75 -7.96 -8.92
N ILE A 128 1.98 -8.84 -7.94
CA ILE A 128 3.31 -9.39 -7.62
C ILE A 128 3.99 -9.94 -8.87
N ARG A 129 3.25 -10.67 -9.70
CA ARG A 129 3.76 -11.22 -10.95
C ARG A 129 4.27 -10.13 -11.91
N GLU A 130 3.52 -9.04 -12.08
CA GLU A 130 3.92 -7.97 -13.00
C GLU A 130 5.07 -7.14 -12.45
N VAL A 131 5.09 -6.85 -11.14
CA VAL A 131 6.20 -6.11 -10.50
C VAL A 131 7.51 -6.88 -10.61
N ARG A 132 7.50 -8.21 -10.41
CA ARG A 132 8.70 -9.06 -10.52
C ARG A 132 9.36 -9.02 -11.90
N LYS A 133 8.60 -8.81 -12.97
CA LYS A 133 9.12 -8.71 -14.35
C LYS A 133 9.90 -7.43 -14.64
N GLN A 134 9.82 -6.42 -13.75
CA GLN A 134 10.27 -5.07 -14.05
C GLN A 134 11.70 -4.74 -13.55
N ASN A 135 12.40 -5.73 -12.97
CA ASN A 135 13.77 -5.66 -12.48
C ASN A 135 14.10 -4.34 -11.76
N TRP A 136 13.68 -4.24 -10.50
CA TRP A 136 13.97 -3.10 -9.63
C TRP A 136 15.18 -3.37 -8.74
N ASP A 137 16.09 -2.40 -8.63
CA ASP A 137 17.28 -2.50 -7.77
C ASP A 137 16.97 -2.32 -6.29
N VAL A 138 15.76 -1.84 -5.97
CA VAL A 138 15.28 -1.62 -4.60
C VAL A 138 14.00 -2.40 -4.34
N PRO A 139 13.76 -2.87 -3.11
CA PRO A 139 12.52 -3.54 -2.75
C PRO A 139 11.30 -2.66 -3.02
N ILE A 140 10.23 -3.28 -3.55
CA ILE A 140 8.92 -2.68 -3.71
C ILE A 140 7.96 -3.35 -2.74
N TYR A 141 7.41 -2.56 -1.83
CA TYR A 141 6.34 -2.96 -0.91
C TYR A 141 4.98 -2.75 -1.55
N TYR A 142 3.91 -3.22 -0.92
CA TYR A 142 2.54 -3.07 -1.43
C TYR A 142 1.72 -2.14 -0.55
N LEU A 143 0.87 -1.33 -1.18
CA LEU A 143 -0.01 -0.42 -0.47
C LEU A 143 -1.10 -1.22 0.25
N PHE A 144 -1.09 -1.23 1.58
CA PHE A 144 -2.17 -1.81 2.36
C PHE A 144 -3.34 -0.82 2.54
N PRO A 145 -4.60 -1.31 2.63
CA PRO A 145 -5.78 -0.46 2.83
C PRO A 145 -5.66 0.51 4.02
N TYR A 146 -5.16 0.02 5.15
CA TYR A 146 -4.92 0.85 6.34
C TYR A 146 -4.02 2.05 6.06
N LEU A 147 -2.91 1.86 5.34
CA LEU A 147 -1.99 2.94 5.01
C LEU A 147 -2.63 3.94 4.02
N LYS A 148 -3.39 3.42 3.04
CA LYS A 148 -4.18 4.25 2.11
C LYS A 148 -5.15 5.16 2.86
N GLU A 149 -5.87 4.63 3.85
CA GLU A 149 -6.85 5.37 4.64
C GLU A 149 -6.17 6.39 5.56
N LYS A 150 -5.17 5.96 6.34
CA LYS A 150 -4.46 6.82 7.29
C LYS A 150 -3.78 8.02 6.63
N LEU A 151 -3.20 7.80 5.45
CA LEU A 151 -2.56 8.86 4.65
C LEU A 151 -3.51 9.51 3.63
N ARG A 152 -4.80 9.15 3.65
CA ARG A 152 -5.85 9.68 2.77
C ARG A 152 -5.44 9.65 1.29
N LEU A 153 -4.77 8.57 0.87
CA LEU A 153 -4.22 8.44 -0.47
C LEU A 153 -5.33 8.16 -1.47
N GLN A 154 -5.35 8.96 -2.53
CA GLN A 154 -6.33 8.83 -3.61
C GLN A 154 -5.67 8.62 -4.96
N HIS A 155 -4.45 9.13 -5.16
CA HIS A 155 -3.79 9.07 -6.45
C HIS A 155 -2.31 8.70 -6.40
N THR A 156 -1.82 8.18 -7.51
CA THR A 156 -0.41 8.02 -7.85
C THR A 156 0.03 9.18 -8.77
N ILE A 157 1.26 9.64 -8.73
CA ILE A 157 2.31 9.29 -7.78
C ILE A 157 2.09 10.11 -6.49
N SER A 158 2.18 9.48 -5.32
CA SER A 158 2.19 10.17 -4.03
C SER A 158 3.56 10.05 -3.37
N LEU A 159 4.25 11.17 -3.19
CA LEU A 159 5.47 11.29 -2.39
C LEU A 159 5.10 11.68 -0.96
N ILE A 160 5.47 10.85 0.00
CA ILE A 160 5.14 11.01 1.42
C ILE A 160 6.44 11.29 2.17
N SER A 161 6.46 12.36 2.96
CA SER A 161 7.60 12.78 3.78
C SER A 161 7.15 13.40 5.09
N VAL A 162 8.07 13.57 6.04
CA VAL A 162 7.82 14.28 7.29
C VAL A 162 8.17 15.75 7.11
N ASP A 163 7.27 16.64 7.52
CA ASP A 163 7.51 18.08 7.65
C ASP A 163 7.58 18.41 9.14
N ARG A 164 8.81 18.52 9.67
CA ARG A 164 9.04 18.75 11.10
C ARG A 164 8.64 20.14 11.55
N GLU A 165 8.80 21.15 10.71
CA GLU A 165 8.41 22.53 11.04
C GLU A 165 6.90 22.62 11.26
N ARG A 166 6.12 21.93 10.42
CA ARG A 166 4.65 21.86 10.54
C ARG A 166 4.16 20.75 11.48
N ARG A 167 5.07 19.91 12.00
CA ARG A 167 4.76 18.71 12.78
C ARG A 167 3.71 17.81 12.08
N ALA A 168 3.86 17.66 10.76
CA ALA A 168 2.87 17.00 9.91
C ALA A 168 3.51 16.02 8.92
N ILE A 169 2.71 15.08 8.42
CA ILE A 169 3.09 14.27 7.25
C ILE A 169 2.69 15.05 5.99
N LYS A 170 3.68 15.34 5.15
CA LYS A 170 3.50 15.97 3.84
C LYS A 170 3.22 14.89 2.79
N VAL A 171 2.13 15.03 2.06
CA VAL A 171 1.80 14.19 0.92
C VAL A 171 1.73 15.05 -0.34
N GLU A 172 2.65 14.81 -1.26
CA GLU A 172 2.75 15.49 -2.53
C GLU A 172 2.28 14.54 -3.63
N GLU A 173 1.16 14.86 -4.26
CA GLU A 173 0.74 14.18 -5.46
C GLU A 173 1.35 14.83 -6.67
N ILE A 174 1.84 14.01 -7.59
CA ILE A 174 2.61 14.43 -8.76
C ILE A 174 1.85 13.98 -10.00
N LYS A 175 1.46 14.96 -10.82
CA LYS A 175 0.98 14.69 -12.17
C LYS A 175 2.18 14.32 -13.04
N VAL A 176 2.09 13.17 -13.70
CA VAL A 176 3.03 12.77 -14.75
C VAL A 176 2.29 12.93 -16.08
N ASP A 177 2.86 13.68 -17.02
CA ASP A 177 2.21 13.88 -18.31
C ASP A 177 2.36 12.61 -19.16
N THR A 178 1.22 12.07 -19.60
CA THR A 178 1.13 10.93 -20.52
C THR A 178 1.45 11.39 -21.94
N ALA A 179 2.71 11.71 -22.23
CA ALA A 179 3.12 12.16 -23.55
C ALA A 179 3.96 11.09 -24.27
N ARG A 180 3.29 10.16 -24.98
CA ARG A 180 3.72 9.64 -26.29
C ARG A 180 2.67 8.72 -26.94
N GLY A 181 2.02 9.24 -27.97
CA GLY A 181 1.10 8.45 -28.79
C GLY A 181 0.50 9.13 -30.01
N GLU A 182 1.10 10.21 -30.56
CA GLU A 182 0.69 10.74 -31.87
C GLU A 182 1.79 11.60 -32.50
N GLY A 183 2.85 10.91 -32.97
CA GLY A 183 3.76 11.43 -33.98
C GLY A 183 3.47 10.73 -35.29
N ARG A 184 2.32 11.01 -35.92
CA ARG A 184 2.10 10.63 -37.32
C ARG A 184 3.15 11.37 -38.15
N ALA A 185 4.11 10.60 -38.64
CA ALA A 185 4.79 10.93 -39.87
C ALA A 185 3.73 11.17 -40.96
N SER A 186 3.58 12.42 -41.38
CA SER A 186 3.06 12.75 -42.70
C SER A 186 4.19 13.43 -43.44
N GLY A 187 4.90 12.64 -44.25
CA GLY A 187 5.72 13.17 -45.31
C GLY A 187 4.83 13.56 -46.49
N LYS A 188 5.15 14.71 -47.08
CA LYS A 188 5.07 15.12 -48.50
C LYS A 188 5.71 16.53 -48.48
N GLY A 189 6.87 16.80 -49.07
CA GLY A 189 7.24 16.45 -50.43
C GLY A 189 6.48 17.37 -51.37
N GLU A 190 6.98 18.59 -51.58
CA GLU A 190 6.77 19.30 -52.84
C GLU A 190 7.90 20.29 -53.10
N GLU A 191 8.33 20.20 -54.35
CA GLU A 191 9.49 20.74 -55.03
C GLU A 191 9.05 22.04 -55.71
N GLY A 192 9.84 23.10 -55.69
CA GLY A 192 9.38 24.41 -56.15
C GLY A 192 10.51 25.39 -56.44
N SER A 193 11.13 25.19 -57.60
CA SER A 193 12.11 26.06 -58.26
C SER A 193 11.62 27.51 -58.43
N ARG A 194 12.47 28.48 -58.06
CA ARG A 194 12.79 29.72 -58.82
C ARG A 194 13.88 30.53 -58.14
#